data_AF-A0A318QW40-F1
#
_entry.id   AF-A0A318QW40-F1
#
_cell.length_a   1.000
_cell.length_b   1.000
_cell.length_c   1.000
_cell.angle_alpha   90.00
_cell.angle_beta   90.00
_cell.angle_gamma   90.00
#
_symmetry.space_group_name_H-M   'P 1'
#
loop_
_entity.id
_entity.type
_entity.pdbx_description
1 polymer ?
#
loop_
_entity_poly.entity_id
_entity_poly.type
_entity_poly.pdbx_seq_one_letter_code
_entity_poly.pdbx_strand_id
1 'polypeptide(L)'
;MGRRSGSATAISYSGGRLACSGGHFDMDMIRRAVARSRSGCRHISAISLQSILACSGAWISLCLHELHDWNQGIFGIDGGTIVITPSRSDGATILPVEVRRGGGSLIFSAAEKTDGLLLVHLTRMHDVHACVQLVFQGCARQFACYDPMTDMTLVGLMPKQEKPDGWVAVRLEGNPWHIDHSAATGEPRPPVPMREWQAAGQDAIILRLPA
;
A
#
# COMPACT_ATOMS: atom_id res chain seq x y z
N MET A 1 -3.18 1.84 23.29
CA MET A 1 -4.11 0.71 23.47
C MET A 1 -3.62 -0.46 22.64
N GLY A 2 -3.37 -1.63 23.23
CA GLY A 2 -2.90 -2.82 22.49
C GLY A 2 -3.99 -3.35 21.57
N ARG A 3 -3.66 -3.57 20.29
CA ARG A 3 -4.57 -4.21 19.34
C ARG A 3 -4.65 -5.70 19.63
N ARG A 4 -5.87 -6.25 19.63
CA ARG A 4 -6.08 -7.70 19.80
C ARG A 4 -5.70 -8.42 18.52
N SER A 5 -4.89 -9.47 18.62
CA SER A 5 -4.59 -10.37 17.50
C SER A 5 -5.87 -10.96 16.93
N GLY A 6 -5.95 -11.06 15.61
CA GLY A 6 -7.08 -11.67 14.91
C GLY A 6 -7.17 -13.17 15.19
N SER A 7 -8.40 -13.68 15.31
CA SER A 7 -8.65 -15.12 15.50
C SER A 7 -8.84 -15.83 14.15
N ALA A 8 -8.74 -17.16 14.16
CA ALA A 8 -9.03 -17.97 12.96
C ALA A 8 -10.47 -17.78 12.44
N THR A 9 -11.43 -17.47 13.32
CA THR A 9 -12.82 -17.17 12.97
C THR A 9 -13.00 -15.83 12.27
N ALA A 10 -11.99 -14.96 12.36
CA ALA A 10 -11.97 -13.64 11.75
C ALA A 10 -11.42 -13.66 10.31
N ILE A 11 -10.99 -14.85 9.85
CA ILE A 11 -10.52 -15.12 8.49
C ILE A 11 -11.55 -16.02 7.79
N SER A 12 -12.04 -15.59 6.65
CA SER A 12 -12.90 -16.40 5.77
C SER A 12 -12.21 -16.65 4.43
N TYR A 13 -12.50 -17.81 3.83
CA TYR A 13 -11.99 -18.16 2.51
C TYR A 13 -13.15 -18.56 1.60
N SER A 14 -13.32 -17.86 0.49
CA SER A 14 -14.38 -18.13 -0.49
C SER A 14 -13.95 -17.70 -1.88
N GLY A 15 -14.16 -18.56 -2.89
CA GLY A 15 -13.92 -18.21 -4.29
C GLY A 15 -12.50 -17.74 -4.60
N GLY A 16 -11.47 -18.34 -3.97
CA GLY A 16 -10.08 -17.92 -4.16
C GLY A 16 -9.69 -16.65 -3.42
N ARG A 17 -10.54 -16.12 -2.53
CA ARG A 17 -10.27 -14.91 -1.74
C ARG A 17 -10.17 -15.24 -0.27
N LEU A 18 -9.16 -14.68 0.39
CA LEU A 18 -9.01 -14.73 1.83
C LEU A 18 -9.39 -13.37 2.40
N ALA A 19 -10.45 -13.30 3.20
CA ALA A 19 -10.91 -12.05 3.80
C ALA A 19 -10.64 -12.07 5.30
N CYS A 20 -9.85 -11.09 5.75
CA CYS A 20 -9.57 -10.79 7.14
C CYS A 20 -10.53 -9.69 7.61
N SER A 21 -11.23 -9.90 8.72
CA SER A 21 -12.17 -8.94 9.33
C SER A 21 -11.84 -8.77 10.81
N GLY A 22 -12.03 -7.58 11.38
CA GLY A 22 -11.96 -7.35 12.84
C GLY A 22 -10.79 -8.01 13.58
N GLY A 23 -9.58 -7.42 13.52
CA GLY A 23 -8.42 -7.93 14.25
C GLY A 23 -7.09 -7.59 13.60
N HIS A 24 -5.99 -7.99 14.25
CA HIS A 24 -4.63 -7.82 13.72
C HIS A 24 -4.07 -9.11 13.13
N PHE A 25 -3.55 -9.07 11.90
CA PHE A 25 -3.04 -10.21 11.16
C PHE A 25 -1.63 -9.92 10.65
N ASP A 26 -0.68 -10.78 10.99
CA ASP A 26 0.67 -10.77 10.41
C ASP A 26 0.76 -11.74 9.22
N MET A 27 1.91 -11.70 8.52
CA MET A 27 2.15 -12.56 7.37
C MET A 27 2.17 -14.05 7.71
N ASP A 28 2.59 -14.45 8.91
CA ASP A 28 2.58 -15.85 9.33
C ASP A 28 1.16 -16.39 9.56
N MET A 29 0.27 -15.56 10.12
CA MET A 29 -1.16 -15.87 10.22
C MET A 29 -1.78 -16.04 8.83
N ILE A 30 -1.47 -15.13 7.91
CA ILE A 30 -1.94 -15.19 6.51
C ILE A 30 -1.43 -16.45 5.83
N ARG A 31 -0.12 -16.73 5.85
CA ARG A 31 0.49 -17.92 5.26
C ARG A 31 -0.13 -19.21 5.81
N ARG A 32 -0.35 -19.29 7.12
CA ARG A 32 -1.03 -20.44 7.74
C ARG A 32 -2.48 -20.57 7.29
N ALA A 33 -3.20 -19.47 7.15
CA ALA A 33 -4.59 -19.50 6.66
C ALA A 33 -4.67 -19.95 5.19
N VAL A 34 -3.74 -19.49 4.34
CA VAL A 34 -3.61 -19.94 2.94
C VAL A 34 -3.25 -21.43 2.86
N ALA A 35 -2.32 -21.91 3.69
CA ALA A 35 -1.97 -23.33 3.73
C ALA A 35 -3.16 -24.20 4.16
N ARG A 36 -3.91 -23.76 5.18
CA ARG A 36 -5.11 -24.46 5.66
C ARG A 36 -6.20 -24.53 4.58
N SER A 37 -6.48 -23.44 3.88
CA SER A 37 -7.50 -23.43 2.83
C SER A 37 -7.16 -24.38 1.68
N ARG A 38 -5.88 -24.54 1.35
CA ARG A 38 -5.41 -25.55 0.39
C ARG A 38 -5.58 -26.98 0.88
N SER A 39 -5.27 -27.24 2.15
CA SER A 39 -5.35 -28.60 2.72
C SER A 39 -6.78 -29.11 2.94
N GLY A 40 -7.75 -28.22 3.18
CA GLY A 40 -9.14 -28.57 3.47
C GLY A 40 -9.98 -28.92 2.25
N CYS A 41 -9.50 -28.63 1.03
CA CYS A 41 -10.24 -28.81 -0.21
C CYS A 41 -9.64 -29.92 -1.07
N ARG A 42 -10.11 -31.16 -0.90
CA ARG A 42 -9.70 -32.34 -1.68
C ARG A 42 -10.04 -32.30 -3.19
N HIS A 43 -10.76 -31.27 -3.66
CA HIS A 43 -11.25 -31.17 -5.05
C HIS A 43 -10.95 -29.86 -5.76
N ILE A 44 -10.14 -28.96 -5.18
CA ILE A 44 -9.75 -27.74 -5.89
C ILE A 44 -8.41 -27.98 -6.58
N SER A 45 -8.48 -28.43 -7.83
CA SER A 45 -7.39 -28.20 -8.77
C SER A 45 -7.11 -26.69 -8.83
N ALA A 46 -5.95 -26.29 -8.34
CA ALA A 46 -5.24 -25.07 -8.76
C ALA A 46 -6.01 -23.74 -8.80
N ILE A 47 -7.00 -23.48 -7.95
CA ILE A 47 -7.46 -22.09 -7.77
C ILE A 47 -6.35 -21.37 -6.99
N SER A 48 -5.50 -20.66 -7.73
CA SER A 48 -4.55 -19.71 -7.16
C SER A 48 -5.31 -18.75 -6.26
N LEU A 49 -4.74 -18.45 -5.09
CA LEU A 49 -5.29 -17.40 -4.24
C LEU A 49 -5.30 -16.12 -5.09
N GLN A 50 -6.49 -15.57 -5.31
CA GLN A 50 -6.69 -14.40 -6.16
C GLN A 50 -6.39 -13.14 -5.38
N SER A 51 -6.89 -13.04 -4.14
CA SER A 51 -6.70 -11.85 -3.30
C SER A 51 -6.74 -12.14 -1.80
N ILE A 52 -6.03 -11.30 -1.04
CA ILE A 52 -6.15 -11.16 0.42
C ILE A 52 -6.78 -9.81 0.71
N LEU A 53 -7.94 -9.80 1.38
CA LEU A 53 -8.72 -8.61 1.65
C LEU A 53 -8.63 -8.21 3.12
N ALA A 54 -8.23 -6.97 3.37
CA ALA A 54 -8.40 -6.29 4.64
C ALA A 54 -9.80 -5.67 4.69
N CYS A 55 -10.76 -6.37 5.30
CA CYS A 55 -12.12 -5.87 5.50
C CYS A 55 -12.22 -4.95 6.72
N SER A 56 -13.40 -4.38 6.96
CA SER A 56 -13.68 -3.51 8.10
C SER A 56 -13.11 -4.03 9.43
N GLY A 57 -12.37 -3.16 10.12
CA GLY A 57 -11.72 -3.45 11.40
C GLY A 57 -10.52 -4.39 11.33
N ALA A 58 -10.16 -4.90 10.15
CA ALA A 58 -8.95 -5.69 9.98
C ALA A 58 -7.71 -4.80 9.85
N TRP A 59 -6.61 -5.29 10.40
CA TRP A 59 -5.32 -4.67 10.38
C TRP A 59 -4.29 -5.69 9.92
N ILE A 60 -3.85 -5.61 8.67
CA ILE A 60 -2.84 -6.50 8.12
C ILE A 60 -1.48 -5.82 8.23
N SER A 61 -0.53 -6.45 8.91
CA SER A 61 0.83 -5.96 9.07
C SER A 61 1.79 -6.80 8.21
N LEU A 62 2.53 -6.10 7.34
CA LEU A 62 3.45 -6.67 6.37
C LEU A 62 4.84 -6.09 6.62
N CYS A 63 5.88 -6.91 6.52
CA CYS A 63 7.26 -6.43 6.39
C CYS A 63 7.72 -6.54 4.94
N LEU A 64 8.54 -5.59 4.48
CA LEU A 64 9.01 -5.57 3.08
C LEU A 64 9.73 -6.87 2.65
N HIS A 65 10.58 -7.44 3.51
CA HIS A 65 11.30 -8.67 3.21
C HIS A 65 10.36 -9.89 3.10
N GLU A 66 9.18 -9.86 3.72
CA GLU A 66 8.19 -10.93 3.62
C GLU A 66 7.38 -10.88 2.32
N LEU A 67 7.42 -9.73 1.65
CA LEU A 67 6.81 -9.49 0.34
C LEU A 67 7.78 -9.80 -0.81
N HIS A 68 9.08 -9.86 -0.53
CA HIS A 68 10.06 -10.39 -1.47
C HIS A 68 9.64 -11.82 -1.83
N ASP A 69 9.46 -12.11 -3.12
CA ASP A 69 8.92 -13.36 -3.66
C ASP A 69 7.44 -13.68 -3.39
N TRP A 70 6.66 -12.72 -2.88
CA TRP A 70 5.22 -12.93 -2.72
C TRP A 70 4.52 -13.11 -4.07
N ASN A 71 4.04 -14.33 -4.33
CA ASN A 71 3.36 -14.72 -5.58
C ASN A 71 1.98 -15.33 -5.34
N GLN A 72 1.42 -15.18 -4.13
CA GLN A 72 0.19 -15.87 -3.73
C GLN A 72 -1.08 -15.04 -4.03
N GLY A 73 -1.01 -13.94 -4.77
CA GLY A 73 -2.18 -13.12 -5.13
C GLY A 73 -2.02 -11.65 -4.73
N ILE A 74 -3.01 -10.83 -5.09
CA ILE A 74 -3.00 -9.39 -4.82
C ILE A 74 -3.53 -9.08 -3.41
N PHE A 75 -3.13 -7.94 -2.85
CA PHE A 75 -3.79 -7.44 -1.65
C PHE A 75 -4.97 -6.56 -2.04
N GLY A 76 -5.97 -6.47 -1.17
CA GLY A 76 -7.05 -5.52 -1.34
C GLY A 76 -7.57 -4.96 -0.03
N ILE A 77 -8.23 -3.81 -0.10
CA ILE A 77 -8.71 -3.04 1.05
C ILE A 77 -10.20 -2.77 0.86
N ASP A 78 -10.99 -3.15 1.87
CA ASP A 78 -12.44 -2.95 1.90
C ASP A 78 -12.89 -2.52 3.31
N GLY A 79 -12.53 -1.31 3.68
CA GLY A 79 -12.74 -0.71 5.01
C GLY A 79 -11.69 -1.11 6.06
N GLY A 80 -10.67 -1.90 5.67
CA GLY A 80 -9.58 -2.31 6.54
C GLY A 80 -8.35 -1.42 6.45
N THR A 81 -7.27 -1.86 7.11
CA THR A 81 -5.97 -1.21 7.09
C THR A 81 -4.87 -2.21 6.73
N ILE A 82 -3.99 -1.81 5.81
CA ILE A 82 -2.74 -2.51 5.53
C ILE A 82 -1.59 -1.62 5.99
N VAL A 83 -0.70 -2.18 6.81
CA VAL A 83 0.52 -1.53 7.28
C VAL A 83 1.70 -2.23 6.67
N ILE A 84 2.58 -1.44 6.07
CA ILE A 84 3.82 -1.93 5.50
C ILE A 84 4.96 -1.30 6.28
N THR A 85 5.69 -2.17 6.97
CA THR A 85 6.89 -1.80 7.71
C THR A 85 8.09 -2.05 6.82
N PRO A 86 8.93 -1.02 6.55
CA PRO A 86 10.14 -1.21 5.79
C PRO A 86 11.09 -2.07 6.62
N SER A 87 11.79 -2.95 5.92
CA SER A 87 12.77 -3.87 6.47
C SER A 87 13.77 -4.14 5.37
N ARG A 88 15.04 -4.38 5.70
CA ARG A 88 16.10 -4.58 4.72
C ARG A 88 15.67 -5.61 3.66
N SER A 89 15.73 -5.22 2.39
CA SER A 89 15.48 -6.07 1.23
C SER A 89 16.52 -5.76 0.16
N ASP A 90 17.12 -6.81 -0.42
CA ASP A 90 18.17 -6.65 -1.42
C ASP A 90 17.62 -6.34 -2.83
N GLY A 91 16.29 -6.16 -2.96
CA GLY A 91 15.63 -5.92 -4.26
C GLY A 91 14.44 -4.95 -4.20
N ALA A 92 13.92 -4.65 -5.38
CA ALA A 92 12.69 -3.87 -5.54
C ALA A 92 11.46 -4.79 -5.49
N THR A 93 10.49 -4.43 -4.65
CA THR A 93 9.21 -5.15 -4.52
C THR A 93 8.09 -4.32 -5.13
N ILE A 94 7.31 -4.93 -6.04
CA ILE A 94 6.08 -4.33 -6.56
C ILE A 94 4.90 -5.02 -5.90
N LEU A 95 4.08 -4.26 -5.18
CA LEU A 95 2.90 -4.75 -4.47
C LEU A 95 1.62 -4.22 -5.12
N PRO A 96 0.87 -5.05 -5.86
CA PRO A 96 -0.46 -4.67 -6.34
C PRO A 96 -1.47 -4.65 -5.18
N VAL A 97 -2.17 -3.52 -5.03
CA VAL A 97 -3.22 -3.31 -4.03
C VAL A 97 -4.49 -2.80 -4.70
N GLU A 98 -5.58 -3.56 -4.56
CA GLU A 98 -6.92 -3.19 -5.05
C GLU A 98 -7.72 -2.51 -3.93
N VAL A 99 -8.17 -1.28 -4.14
CA VAL A 99 -9.10 -0.60 -3.22
C VAL A 99 -10.53 -0.84 -3.69
N ARG A 100 -11.37 -1.31 -2.76
CA ARG A 100 -12.79 -1.59 -2.99
C ARG A 100 -13.67 -0.49 -2.40
N ARG A 101 -14.99 -0.62 -2.59
CA ARG A 101 -16.01 0.35 -2.18
C ARG A 101 -15.91 0.78 -0.71
N GLY A 102 -15.52 -0.12 0.20
CA GLY A 102 -15.32 0.22 1.61
C GLY A 102 -14.14 1.17 1.87
N GLY A 103 -13.28 1.41 0.87
CA GLY A 103 -12.11 2.25 1.01
C GLY A 103 -11.09 1.66 1.98
N GLY A 104 -10.33 2.51 2.66
CA GLY A 104 -9.53 2.13 3.82
C GLY A 104 -8.22 2.89 3.95
N SER A 105 -7.21 2.26 4.53
CA SER A 105 -5.94 2.91 4.82
C SER A 105 -4.74 2.05 4.45
N LEU A 106 -3.75 2.69 3.81
CA LEU A 106 -2.40 2.18 3.64
C LEU A 106 -1.48 2.98 4.55
N ILE A 107 -0.76 2.29 5.43
CA ILE A 107 0.18 2.92 6.34
C ILE A 107 1.58 2.46 6.00
N PHE A 108 2.45 3.42 5.77
CA PHE A 108 3.87 3.24 5.57
C PHE A 108 4.56 3.73 6.84
N SER A 109 5.05 2.79 7.63
CA SER A 109 5.81 3.12 8.83
C SER A 109 7.22 3.54 8.42
N ALA A 110 7.81 4.57 9.01
CA ALA A 110 9.26 4.73 8.95
C ALA A 110 9.89 3.73 9.93
N ALA A 111 10.66 2.78 9.41
CA ALA A 111 11.64 2.06 10.22
C ALA A 111 13.03 2.64 9.93
N GLU A 112 13.93 2.54 10.90
CA GLU A 112 15.30 3.04 10.81
C GLU A 112 15.97 2.63 9.49
N LYS A 113 16.57 3.59 8.78
CA LYS A 113 17.45 3.44 7.59
C LYS A 113 17.59 2.00 7.07
N THR A 114 16.56 1.50 6.41
CA THR A 114 16.59 0.16 5.81
C THR A 114 16.68 0.27 4.29
N ASP A 115 17.64 -0.45 3.71
CA ASP A 115 17.77 -0.61 2.26
C ASP A 115 16.57 -1.37 1.70
N GLY A 116 16.10 -0.97 0.51
CA GLY A 116 14.97 -1.61 -0.18
C GLY A 116 14.07 -0.60 -0.88
N LEU A 117 13.42 -1.04 -1.96
CA LEU A 117 12.47 -0.24 -2.73
C LEU A 117 11.11 -0.95 -2.74
N LEU A 118 10.06 -0.26 -2.32
CA LEU A 118 8.69 -0.72 -2.41
C LEU A 118 7.91 0.19 -3.36
N LEU A 119 7.40 -0.38 -4.43
CA LEU A 119 6.41 0.25 -5.28
C LEU A 119 5.03 -0.38 -5.00
N VAL A 120 4.13 0.37 -4.37
CA VAL A 120 2.73 -0.04 -4.25
C VAL A 120 1.99 0.43 -5.49
N HIS A 121 1.48 -0.49 -6.29
CA HIS A 121 0.58 -0.17 -7.39
C HIS A 121 -0.85 -0.22 -6.86
N LEU A 122 -1.43 0.95 -6.63
CA LEU A 122 -2.78 1.07 -6.07
C LEU A 122 -3.81 1.25 -7.20
N THR A 123 -4.82 0.39 -7.25
CA THR A 123 -5.90 0.47 -8.23
C THR A 123 -7.26 0.65 -7.56
N ARG A 124 -8.19 1.33 -8.24
CA ARG A 124 -9.58 1.57 -7.81
C ARG A 124 -10.57 1.02 -8.84
N MET A 125 -10.33 -0.20 -9.34
CA MET A 125 -11.00 -0.74 -10.53
C MET A 125 -12.53 -0.81 -10.44
N HIS A 126 -13.09 -1.00 -9.24
CA HIS A 126 -14.54 -1.17 -9.05
C HIS A 126 -15.25 0.10 -8.59
N ASP A 127 -14.49 1.07 -8.10
CA ASP A 127 -15.00 2.32 -7.57
C ASP A 127 -13.87 3.35 -7.55
N VAL A 128 -13.79 4.17 -8.60
CA VAL A 128 -12.81 5.25 -8.73
C VAL A 128 -12.91 6.28 -7.61
N HIS A 129 -14.05 6.33 -6.90
CA HIS A 129 -14.33 7.24 -5.80
C HIS A 129 -14.09 6.60 -4.43
N ALA A 130 -13.57 5.36 -4.37
CA ALA A 130 -13.24 4.71 -3.11
C ALA A 130 -12.20 5.54 -2.34
N CYS A 131 -12.59 5.99 -1.15
CA CYS A 131 -11.75 6.77 -0.26
C CYS A 131 -10.61 5.91 0.28
N VAL A 132 -9.37 6.30 -0.01
CA VAL A 132 -8.18 5.66 0.59
C VAL A 132 -7.27 6.71 1.22
N GLN A 133 -6.79 6.38 2.41
CA GLN A 133 -5.84 7.18 3.16
C GLN A 133 -4.44 6.57 3.00
N LEU A 134 -3.50 7.38 2.51
CA LEU A 134 -2.08 7.06 2.52
C LEU A 134 -1.47 7.75 3.75
N VAL A 135 -0.98 6.95 4.70
CA VAL A 135 -0.42 7.44 5.97
C VAL A 135 1.07 7.15 5.97
N PHE A 136 1.89 8.20 5.99
CA PHE A 136 3.34 8.10 6.06
C PHE A 136 3.79 8.47 7.47
N GLN A 137 4.08 7.48 8.32
CA GLN A 137 4.47 7.69 9.71
C GLN A 137 5.98 7.91 9.83
N GLY A 138 6.41 8.75 10.78
CA GLY A 138 7.83 9.01 11.08
C GLY A 138 8.61 9.66 9.93
N CYS A 139 7.90 10.22 8.95
CA CYS A 139 8.48 10.78 7.74
C CYS A 139 8.29 12.30 7.71
N ALA A 140 9.38 13.05 7.51
CA ALA A 140 9.35 14.52 7.58
C ALA A 140 8.76 15.20 6.34
N ARG A 141 8.91 14.59 5.16
CA ARG A 141 8.52 15.17 3.87
C ARG A 141 8.02 14.11 2.90
N GLN A 142 6.98 14.45 2.15
CA GLN A 142 6.38 13.64 1.09
C GLN A 142 6.24 14.48 -0.16
N PHE A 143 6.29 13.80 -1.30
CA PHE A 143 6.01 14.41 -2.59
C PHE A 143 4.97 13.59 -3.34
N ALA A 144 4.25 14.26 -4.24
CA ALA A 144 3.48 13.63 -5.30
C ALA A 144 3.94 14.25 -6.62
N CYS A 145 4.21 13.41 -7.61
CA CYS A 145 4.66 13.77 -8.93
C CYS A 145 3.65 13.24 -9.93
N TYR A 146 3.12 14.11 -10.80
CA TYR A 146 2.18 13.72 -11.84
C TYR A 146 2.88 13.69 -13.21
N ASP A 147 2.71 12.59 -13.93
CA ASP A 147 3.12 12.42 -15.32
C ASP A 147 1.89 12.50 -16.25
N PRO A 148 1.71 13.61 -16.97
CA PRO A 148 0.60 13.78 -17.92
C PRO A 148 0.67 12.83 -19.12
N MET A 149 1.86 12.28 -19.47
CA MET A 149 1.99 11.39 -20.63
C MET A 149 1.38 10.01 -20.34
N THR A 150 1.54 9.52 -19.12
CA THR A 150 1.02 8.22 -18.71
C THR A 150 -0.29 8.31 -17.92
N ASP A 151 -0.71 9.52 -17.58
CA ASP A 151 -1.80 9.83 -16.65
C ASP A 151 -1.61 9.09 -15.30
N MET A 152 -0.42 9.24 -14.73
CA MET A 152 -0.02 8.54 -13.51
C MET A 152 0.53 9.52 -12.47
N THR A 153 0.16 9.33 -11.22
CA THR A 153 0.75 10.03 -10.07
C THR A 153 1.60 9.07 -9.23
N LEU A 154 2.83 9.47 -8.94
CA LEU A 154 3.73 8.79 -8.00
C LEU A 154 3.81 9.59 -6.70
N VAL A 155 3.56 8.92 -5.57
CA VAL A 155 3.60 9.53 -4.24
C VAL A 155 4.65 8.83 -3.42
N GLY A 156 5.58 9.57 -2.83
CA GLY A 156 6.66 8.94 -2.08
C GLY A 156 7.23 9.82 -0.99
N LEU A 157 8.22 9.24 -0.32
CA LEU A 157 9.04 9.94 0.66
C LEU A 157 10.08 10.78 -0.07
N MET A 158 10.24 12.05 0.31
CA MET A 158 11.30 12.88 -0.24
C MET A 158 12.64 12.52 0.42
N PRO A 159 13.68 12.15 -0.34
CA PRO A 159 15.01 11.96 0.23
C PRO A 159 15.51 13.27 0.85
N LYS A 160 16.19 13.17 1.99
CA LYS A 160 16.99 14.29 2.53
C LYS A 160 18.31 14.49 1.77
N GLN A 161 18.73 13.52 0.94
CA GLN A 161 19.98 13.52 0.15
C GLN A 161 19.74 12.87 -1.21
N GLU A 162 20.56 13.21 -2.21
CA GLU A 162 20.46 12.83 -3.64
C GLU A 162 20.30 11.32 -3.95
N LYS A 163 20.43 10.44 -2.96
CA LYS A 163 20.26 9.00 -3.17
C LYS A 163 18.89 8.51 -2.72
N PRO A 164 18.21 7.74 -3.59
CA PRO A 164 16.92 7.20 -3.31
C PRO A 164 16.98 5.95 -2.40
N ASP A 165 17.60 6.06 -1.23
CA ASP A 165 17.76 4.91 -0.33
C ASP A 165 16.55 4.81 0.62
N GLY A 166 15.76 3.73 0.49
CA GLY A 166 14.62 3.39 1.37
C GLY A 166 13.24 3.87 0.89
N TRP A 167 12.90 3.65 -0.38
CA TRP A 167 11.71 4.25 -0.99
C TRP A 167 10.46 3.42 -0.80
N VAL A 168 9.43 4.06 -0.27
CA VAL A 168 8.05 3.70 -0.60
C VAL A 168 7.56 4.70 -1.64
N ALA A 169 7.20 4.20 -2.81
CA ALA A 169 6.42 4.94 -3.80
C ALA A 169 5.06 4.27 -3.98
N VAL A 170 4.00 5.06 -3.94
CA VAL A 170 2.64 4.64 -4.29
C VAL A 170 2.36 5.18 -5.69
N ARG A 171 2.09 4.26 -6.61
CA ARG A 171 1.66 4.55 -7.98
C ARG A 171 0.13 4.55 -8.03
N LEU A 172 -0.43 5.66 -8.54
CA LEU A 172 -1.86 5.94 -8.63
C LEU A 172 -2.23 6.34 -10.06
N GLU A 173 -3.33 5.83 -10.59
CA GLU A 173 -3.89 6.33 -11.86
C GLU A 173 -4.47 7.75 -11.68
N GLY A 174 -4.29 8.58 -12.72
CA GLY A 174 -4.80 9.94 -12.81
C GLY A 174 -4.01 10.98 -12.02
N ASN A 175 -4.62 12.16 -11.90
CA ASN A 175 -4.12 13.32 -11.15
C ASN A 175 -5.03 13.67 -9.95
N PRO A 176 -5.04 12.86 -8.87
CA PRO A 176 -5.98 13.01 -7.76
C PRO A 176 -5.80 14.31 -6.98
N TRP A 177 -4.68 15.03 -7.13
CA TRP A 177 -4.45 16.29 -6.41
C TRP A 177 -4.43 17.52 -7.31
N HIS A 178 -4.83 17.38 -8.58
CA HIS A 178 -4.79 18.47 -9.57
C HIS A 178 -3.42 19.16 -9.58
N ILE A 179 -2.37 18.34 -9.67
CA ILE A 179 -0.98 18.79 -9.75
C ILE A 179 -0.78 19.34 -11.16
N ASP A 180 -0.85 20.66 -11.29
CA ASP A 180 -0.62 21.35 -12.54
C ASP A 180 0.87 21.70 -12.72
N HIS A 181 1.25 22.03 -13.95
CA HIS A 181 2.53 22.68 -14.19
C HIS A 181 2.57 24.01 -13.44
N SER A 182 3.47 24.14 -12.46
CA SER A 182 3.86 25.46 -11.99
C SER A 182 4.51 26.19 -13.17
N ALA A 183 3.80 27.16 -13.74
CA ALA A 183 4.31 28.02 -14.79
C ALA A 183 5.50 28.84 -14.24
N ALA A 184 6.73 28.41 -14.51
CA ALA A 184 7.92 29.21 -14.26
C ALA A 184 9.04 28.91 -15.28
N THR A 185 9.09 29.81 -16.26
CA THR A 185 10.29 30.51 -16.77
C THR A 185 11.53 29.69 -17.11
N GLY A 186 11.75 29.51 -18.43
CA GLY A 186 13.09 29.65 -19.02
C GLY A 186 14.04 28.46 -18.92
N GLU A 187 13.68 27.38 -18.25
CA GLU A 187 14.51 26.17 -18.23
C GLU A 187 14.25 25.24 -19.45
N PRO A 188 15.28 24.60 -20.01
CA PRO A 188 15.18 23.78 -21.22
C PRO A 188 14.32 22.51 -21.06
N ARG A 189 13.92 22.17 -19.83
CA ARG A 189 12.98 21.09 -19.55
C ARG A 189 11.93 21.63 -18.57
N PRO A 190 10.62 21.52 -18.86
CA PRO A 190 9.61 21.95 -17.91
C PRO A 190 9.78 21.14 -16.61
N PRO A 191 9.67 21.79 -15.43
CA PRO A 191 9.77 21.08 -14.16
C PRO A 191 8.68 20.00 -14.10
N VAL A 192 9.05 18.83 -13.59
CA VAL A 192 8.10 17.73 -13.38
C VAL A 192 6.99 18.22 -12.45
N PRO A 193 5.69 18.13 -12.81
CA PRO A 193 4.59 18.57 -11.96
C PRO A 193 4.67 17.90 -10.59
N MET A 194 4.90 18.67 -9.54
CA MET A 194 5.17 18.15 -8.21
C MET A 194 4.46 18.95 -7.13
N ARG A 195 3.96 18.25 -6.11
CA ARG A 195 3.39 18.81 -4.90
C ARG A 195 4.08 18.20 -3.68
N GLU A 196 4.29 19.00 -2.64
CA GLU A 196 4.99 18.58 -1.42
C GLU A 196 4.14 18.76 -0.16
N TRP A 197 4.37 17.89 0.82
CA TRP A 197 3.82 17.99 2.16
C TRP A 197 4.93 17.86 3.20
N GLN A 198 4.80 18.60 4.30
CA GLN A 198 5.73 18.58 5.43
C GLN A 198 4.99 18.23 6.72
N ALA A 199 5.63 17.42 7.57
CA ALA A 199 4.96 16.88 8.75
C ALA A 199 4.65 17.94 9.81
N ALA A 200 5.27 19.13 9.76
CA ALA A 200 4.98 20.28 10.62
C ALA A 200 4.83 19.94 12.13
N GLY A 201 5.62 18.99 12.65
CA GLY A 201 5.57 18.55 14.05
C GLY A 201 4.59 17.39 14.33
N GLN A 202 3.93 16.84 13.31
CA GLN A 202 3.09 15.64 13.41
C GLN A 202 3.91 14.36 13.23
N ASP A 203 3.46 13.28 13.88
CA ASP A 203 4.08 11.96 13.80
C ASP A 203 3.82 11.24 12.46
N ALA A 204 2.87 11.75 11.65
CA ALA A 204 2.53 11.19 10.36
C ALA A 204 1.96 12.24 9.41
N ILE A 205 2.21 12.06 8.11
CA ILE A 205 1.49 12.76 7.04
C ILE A 205 0.37 11.86 6.54
N ILE A 206 -0.85 12.40 6.48
CA ILE A 206 -2.02 11.69 5.97
C ILE A 206 -2.48 12.35 4.68
N LEU A 207 -2.33 11.65 3.56
CA LEU A 207 -2.87 12.05 2.27
C LEU A 207 -4.16 11.27 2.01
N ARG A 208 -5.24 11.98 1.72
CA ARG A 208 -6.52 11.37 1.33
C ARG A 208 -6.63 11.45 -0.18
N LEU A 209 -6.86 10.31 -0.84
CA LEU A 209 -7.32 10.36 -2.23
C LEU A 209 -8.77 10.86 -2.21
N PRO A 210 -9.08 11.89 -3.02
CA PRO A 210 -10.45 12.33 -3.15
C PRO A 210 -11.31 11.18 -3.71
N ALA A 211 -12.57 11.19 -3.26
CA ALA A 211 -13.64 10.45 -3.90
C ALA A 211 -13.83 11.04 -5.28
#